data_AF-A0A4R3VMP2-F1
#
_entry.id   AF-A0A4R3VMP2-F1
#
_cell.length_a   1.000
_cell.length_b   1.000
_cell.length_c   1.000
_cell.angle_alpha   90.00
_cell.angle_beta   90.00
_cell.angle_gamma   90.00
#
_symmetry.space_group_name_H-M   'P 1'
#
loop_
_entity.id
_entity.type
_entity.pdbx_description
1 polymer ?
#
loop_
_entity_poly.entity_id
_entity_poly.type
_entity_poly.pdbx_seq_one_letter_code
_entity_poly.pdbx_strand_id
1 'polypeptide(L)' 'MNDATDITEDFGTLYHPKSALVFYETIGTETDMYVEHFDMDCYDFNK' A
#
# COMPACT_ATOMS: atom_id res chain seq x y z
N MET A 1 3.16 -27.74 26.09
CA MET A 1 4.14 -26.69 25.78
C MET A 1 3.98 -26.37 24.32
N ASN A 2 3.34 -25.24 24.04
CA ASN A 2 3.40 -24.46 22.81
C ASN A 2 2.72 -23.14 23.18
N ASP A 3 3.38 -22.39 24.07
CA ASP A 3 2.99 -21.02 24.38
C ASP A 3 3.49 -20.17 23.21
N ALA A 4 2.83 -20.33 22.06
CA ALA A 4 3.02 -19.44 20.93
C ALA A 4 2.54 -18.07 21.41
N THR A 5 3.48 -17.18 21.72
CA THR A 5 3.20 -15.81 22.12
C THR A 5 2.34 -15.18 21.03
N ASP A 6 1.05 -15.00 21.34
CA ASP A 6 0.12 -14.33 20.45
C ASP A 6 0.42 -12.83 20.50
N ILE A 7 1.22 -12.37 19.54
CA ILE A 7 1.61 -10.97 19.36
C ILE A 7 0.65 -10.24 18.42
N THR A 8 -0.55 -10.80 18.16
CA THR A 8 -1.48 -10.17 17.21
C THR A 8 -1.96 -8.79 17.65
N GLU A 9 -1.92 -8.51 18.95
CA GLU A 9 -2.20 -7.20 19.52
C GLU A 9 -1.08 -6.16 19.28
N ASP A 10 0.15 -6.60 18.98
CA ASP A 10 1.27 -5.73 18.63
C ASP A 10 1.32 -5.38 17.14
N PHE A 11 0.53 -6.07 16.31
CA PHE A 11 0.28 -5.61 14.96
C PHE A 11 -0.55 -4.34 15.06
N GLY A 12 0.12 -3.19 15.00
CA GLY A 12 -0.51 -1.89 14.84
C GLY A 12 -1.53 -1.90 13.70
N THR A 13 -2.37 -0.86 13.63
CA THR A 13 -3.48 -0.79 12.66
C THR A 13 -3.00 -1.18 11.27
N LEU A 14 -3.46 -2.34 10.78
CA LEU A 14 -3.06 -2.89 9.49
C LEU A 14 -3.41 -1.85 8.44
N TYR A 15 -2.39 -1.13 7.94
CA TYR A 15 -2.60 -0.08 6.96
C TYR A 15 -3.06 -0.76 5.67
N HIS A 16 -4.34 -0.62 5.37
CA HIS A 16 -4.91 -1.09 4.11
C HIS A 16 -4.73 0.04 3.08
N PRO A 17 -3.78 -0.08 2.13
CA PRO A 17 -3.62 0.91 1.09
C PRO A 17 -4.90 0.97 0.26
N LYS A 18 -5.47 2.17 0.12
CA LYS A 18 -6.67 2.42 -0.69
C LYS A 18 -6.33 2.75 -2.14
N SER A 19 -5.22 3.43 -2.35
CA SER A 19 -4.68 3.72 -3.67
C SER A 19 -3.18 3.96 -3.60
N ALA A 20 -2.50 3.82 -4.73
CA ALA A 20 -1.11 4.16 -4.92
C ALA A 20 -0.95 5.14 -6.08
N LEU A 21 -0.03 6.08 -5.91
CA LEU A 21 0.41 6.99 -6.95
C LEU A 21 1.87 6.67 -7.28
N VAL A 22 2.15 6.37 -8.54
CA VAL A 22 3.50 6.09 -9.02
C VAL A 22 3.94 7.24 -9.91
N PHE A 23 5.08 7.83 -9.55
CA PHE A 23 5.70 8.94 -10.27
C PHE A 23 6.92 8.42 -11.02
N TYR A 24 6.91 8.54 -12.34
CA TYR A 24 8.06 8.26 -13.18
C TYR A 24 8.66 9.60 -13.61
N GLU A 25 9.91 9.82 -13.21
CA GLU A 25 10.69 11.00 -13.58
C GLU A 25 11.98 10.55 -14.25
N THR A 26 12.34 11.21 -15.35
CA THR A 26 13.62 11.01 -16.01
C THR A 26 14.71 11.80 -15.30
N ILE A 27 15.77 11.13 -14.87
CA ILE A 27 16.93 11.82 -14.27
C ILE A 27 17.73 12.48 -15.40
N GLY A 28 17.54 13.77 -15.62
CA GLY A 28 18.21 14.50 -16.69
C GLY A 28 17.65 15.91 -16.96
N THR A 29 17.89 16.43 -18.16
CA THR A 29 17.37 17.74 -18.62
C THR A 29 15.94 17.68 -19.14
N GLU A 30 15.39 16.48 -19.35
CA GLU A 30 13.99 16.30 -19.70
C GLU A 30 13.14 16.33 -18.43
N THR A 31 12.20 17.25 -18.37
CA THR A 31 11.33 17.52 -17.21
C THR A 31 10.02 16.75 -17.26
N ASP A 32 9.92 15.76 -18.14
CA ASP A 32 8.68 15.04 -18.36
C ASP A 32 8.42 14.11 -17.17
N MET A 33 7.26 14.31 -16.55
CA MET A 33 6.80 13.56 -15.39
C MET A 33 5.49 12.87 -15.76
N TYR A 34 5.47 11.56 -15.59
CA TYR A 34 4.29 10.74 -15.83
C TYR A 34 3.81 10.14 -14.52
N VAL A 35 2.49 10.21 -14.30
CA VAL A 35 1.85 9.77 -13.06
C VAL A 35 0.83 8.69 -13.37
N GLU A 36 0.97 7.54 -12.71
CA GLU A 36 -0.02 6.47 -12.76
C GLU A 36 -0.76 6.38 -11.42
N HIS A 37 -2.08 6.25 -11.51
CA HIS A 37 -2.96 6.06 -10.38
C HIS A 37 -3.47 4.62 -10.35
N PHE A 38 -3.24 3.95 -9.23
CA PHE A 38 -3.72 2.60 -8.97
C PHE A 38 -4.68 2.62 -7.79
N ASP A 39 -5.95 2.41 -8.06
CA ASP A 39 -6.92 2.13 -7.00
C ASP A 39 -6.72 0.68 -6.54
N MET A 40 -6.34 0.53 -5.28
CA MET A 40 -6.30 -0.79 -4.65
C MET A 40 -7.70 -1.05 -4.11
N ASP A 41 -8.55 -1.58 -4.96
CA ASP A 41 -9.90 -1.99 -4.56
C ASP A 41 -9.78 -3.01 -3.43
N CYS A 42 -10.04 -2.57 -2.19
CA CYS A 42 -10.29 -3.50 -1.10
C CYS A 42 -11.61 -4.19 -1.42
N TYR A 43 -11.57 -5.51 -1.59
CA TYR A 43 -12.77 -6.31 -1.79
C TYR A 43 -13.70 -6.09 -0.58
N ASP A 44 -14.78 -5.36 -0.77
CA ASP A 44 -15.78 -5.15 0.26
C ASP A 44 -16.54 -6.47 0.44
N PHE A 45 -16.18 -7.23 1.49
CA PHE A 45 -16.79 -8.52 1.81
C PHE A 45 -18.31 -8.43 2.09
N ASN A 46 -18.88 -7.23 2.18
CA ASN A 46 -20.30 -7.00 2.46
C ASN A 46 -21.10 -6.48 1.25
N LYS A 47 -20.63 -6.67 0.02
CA LYS A 47 -21.38 -6.35 -1.20
C LYS A 47 -21.81 -7.58 -1.99
#